data_AF-A0A925ZT51-F1
#
_entry.id   AF-A0A925ZT51-F1
#
_cell.length_a   1.000
_cell.length_b   1.000
_cell.length_c   1.000
_cell.angle_alpha   90.00
_cell.angle_beta   90.00
_cell.angle_gamma   90.00
#
_symmetry.space_group_name_H-M   'P 1'
#
loop_
_entity.id
_entity.type
_entity.pdbx_description
1 polymer ?
#
loop_
_entity_poly.entity_id
_entity_poly.type
_entity_poly.pdbx_seq_one_letter_code
_entity_poly.pdbx_strand_id
1 'polypeptide(L)'
;MRPITLPALRAGYREAAIAGANRQEIVRLLQTASDALTLAVLTLEGRSGDDRGDKLRRAEHARGFMVEAVTALGRARVYVPKLKTHALPVLLATERRPEAELARLHQMATRLLWQNHAYLPARSEATPLAPEDERQLAVVVAGVSRGARIDRALRYRWCGVALGVAGMGMLCGFT
;
A
#
# COMPACT_ATOMS: atom_id res chain seq x y z
N MET A 1 59.40 -6.28 -4.04
CA MET A 1 58.23 -6.63 -3.20
C MET A 1 57.93 -5.43 -2.32
N ARG A 2 56.84 -4.69 -2.59
CA ARG A 2 56.45 -3.53 -1.77
C ARG A 2 55.61 -4.03 -0.57
N PRO A 3 55.92 -3.63 0.68
CA PRO A 3 55.15 -4.06 1.83
C PRO A 3 53.74 -3.44 1.76
N ILE A 4 52.72 -4.30 1.73
CA ILE A 4 51.32 -3.90 1.82
C ILE A 4 51.13 -3.30 3.22
N THR A 5 50.83 -2.00 3.28
CA THR A 5 50.63 -1.27 4.52
C THR A 5 49.34 -1.74 5.20
N LEU A 6 49.47 -2.37 6.37
CA LEU A 6 48.40 -2.77 7.30
C LEU A 6 47.25 -1.75 7.53
N PRO A 7 47.46 -0.41 7.51
CA PRO A 7 46.35 0.54 7.61
C PRO A 7 45.37 0.50 6.42
N ALA A 8 45.82 0.18 5.21
CA ALA A 8 44.94 0.11 4.03
C ALA A 8 43.95 -1.06 4.12
N LEU A 9 44.38 -2.19 4.69
CA LEU A 9 43.51 -3.33 4.98
C LEU A 9 42.46 -2.96 6.05
N ARG A 10 42.84 -2.28 7.13
CA ARG A 10 41.89 -1.84 8.17
C ARG A 10 40.83 -0.84 7.65
N ALA A 11 41.21 0.05 6.72
CA ALA A 11 40.27 0.97 6.08
C ALA A 11 39.23 0.21 5.22
N GLY A 12 39.69 -0.75 4.41
CA GLY A 12 38.81 -1.59 3.58
C GLY A 12 37.85 -2.46 4.40
N TYR A 13 38.31 -3.04 5.52
CA TYR A 13 37.43 -3.80 6.42
C TYR A 13 36.37 -2.91 7.09
N ARG A 14 36.72 -1.67 7.45
CA ARG A 14 35.77 -0.72 8.06
C ARG A 14 34.71 -0.27 7.05
N GLU A 15 35.09 0.03 5.81
CA GLU A 15 34.14 0.38 4.75
C GLU A 15 33.22 -0.80 4.39
N ALA A 16 33.75 -2.03 4.31
CA ALA A 16 32.94 -3.22 4.08
C ALA A 16 31.96 -3.50 5.24
N ALA A 17 32.39 -3.28 6.49
CA ALA A 17 31.53 -3.42 7.66
C ALA A 17 30.42 -2.35 7.69
N ILE A 18 30.73 -1.10 7.33
CA ILE A 18 29.74 -0.02 7.22
C ILE A 18 28.77 -0.31 6.07
N ALA A 19 29.26 -0.76 4.91
CA ALA A 19 28.40 -1.14 3.78
C ALA A 19 27.48 -2.32 4.14
N GLY A 20 27.98 -3.30 4.89
CA GLY A 20 27.20 -4.43 5.41
C GLY A 20 26.14 -4.00 6.42
N ALA A 21 26.49 -3.13 7.37
CA ALA A 21 25.57 -2.58 8.36
C ALA A 21 24.46 -1.75 7.70
N ASN A 22 24.81 -0.90 6.73
CA ASN A 22 23.85 -0.12 5.96
C ASN A 22 22.89 -1.03 5.18
N ARG A 23 23.38 -2.13 4.58
CA ARG A 23 22.52 -3.10 3.89
C ARG A 23 21.53 -3.76 4.84
N GLN A 24 21.96 -4.17 6.02
CA GLN A 24 21.06 -4.75 7.03
C GLN A 24 20.02 -3.75 7.53
N GLU A 25 20.42 -2.49 7.73
CA GLU A 25 19.50 -1.42 8.12
C GLU A 25 18.45 -1.16 7.04
N ILE A 26 18.84 -1.11 5.76
CA ILE A 26 17.92 -0.96 4.62
C ILE A 26 16.90 -2.11 4.60
N VAL A 27 17.35 -3.36 4.75
CA VAL A 27 16.46 -4.53 4.77
C VAL A 27 15.46 -4.42 5.92
N ARG A 28 15.92 -4.05 7.13
CA ARG A 28 15.04 -3.86 8.29
C ARG A 28 14.00 -2.77 8.04
N LEU A 29 14.40 -1.62 7.51
CA LEU A 29 13.48 -0.51 7.22
C LEU A 29 12.44 -0.89 6.16
N LEU A 30 12.84 -1.63 5.13
CA LEU A 30 11.94 -2.12 4.09
C LEU A 30 10.99 -3.21 4.61
N GLN A 31 11.45 -4.06 5.52
CA GLN A 31 10.61 -5.04 6.22
C GLN A 31 9.56 -4.34 7.09
N THR A 32 9.98 -3.41 7.94
CA THR A 32 9.06 -2.61 8.77
C THR A 32 8.02 -1.90 7.92
N ALA A 33 8.43 -1.30 6.79
CA ALA A 33 7.50 -0.67 5.87
C ALA A 33 6.51 -1.66 5.25
N SER A 34 6.98 -2.84 4.85
CA SER A 34 6.15 -3.91 4.28
C SER A 34 5.12 -4.43 5.28
N ASP A 35 5.56 -4.74 6.49
CA ASP A 35 4.71 -5.28 7.55
C ASP A 35 3.65 -4.25 7.94
N ALA A 36 4.05 -2.99 8.13
CA ALA A 36 3.13 -1.91 8.46
C ALA A 36 2.10 -1.65 7.33
N LEU A 37 2.52 -1.66 6.05
CA LEU A 37 1.56 -1.54 4.94
C LEU A 37 0.60 -2.72 4.86
N THR A 38 1.08 -3.93 5.14
CA THR A 38 0.24 -5.14 5.17
C THR A 38 -0.79 -5.06 6.29
N LEU A 39 -0.38 -4.68 7.51
CA LEU A 39 -1.28 -4.46 8.63
C LEU A 39 -2.28 -3.33 8.37
N ALA A 40 -1.86 -2.25 7.70
CA ALA A 40 -2.76 -1.19 7.27
C ALA A 40 -3.84 -1.71 6.31
N VAL A 41 -3.47 -2.53 5.32
CA VAL A 41 -4.46 -3.10 4.38
C VAL A 41 -5.41 -4.06 5.12
N LEU A 42 -4.89 -4.95 5.95
CA LEU A 42 -5.71 -5.91 6.72
C LEU A 42 -6.69 -5.20 7.67
N THR A 43 -6.27 -4.11 8.31
CA THR A 43 -7.15 -3.31 9.17
C THR A 43 -8.24 -2.59 8.39
N LEU A 44 -7.96 -2.14 7.17
CA LEU A 44 -8.95 -1.51 6.29
C LEU A 44 -9.94 -2.52 5.69
N GLU A 45 -9.48 -3.72 5.37
CA GLU A 45 -10.31 -4.83 4.86
C GLU A 45 -11.14 -5.53 5.96
N GLY A 46 -10.78 -5.31 7.23
CA GLY A 46 -11.47 -5.89 8.38
C GLY A 46 -12.99 -5.69 8.30
N ARG A 47 -13.74 -6.78 8.36
CA ARG A 47 -15.21 -6.82 8.27
C ARG A 47 -15.93 -6.48 9.58
N SER A 48 -15.21 -5.91 10.55
CA SER A 48 -15.76 -5.59 11.86
C SER A 48 -16.76 -4.45 11.76
N GLY A 49 -17.93 -4.67 12.38
CA GLY A 49 -18.97 -3.71 12.75
C GLY A 49 -19.35 -2.67 11.70
N ASP A 50 -20.61 -2.70 11.24
CA ASP A 50 -21.11 -1.65 10.33
C ASP A 50 -21.31 -0.29 11.04
N ASP A 51 -21.05 -0.23 12.35
CA ASP A 51 -21.15 0.98 13.15
C ASP A 51 -20.11 2.03 12.75
N ARG A 52 -20.54 3.29 12.82
CA ARG A 52 -19.72 4.46 12.52
C ARG A 52 -18.50 4.54 13.44
N GLY A 53 -18.64 4.18 14.72
CA GLY A 53 -17.54 4.19 15.68
C GLY A 53 -16.43 3.21 15.31
N ASP A 54 -16.81 1.99 14.92
CA ASP A 54 -15.86 0.94 14.53
C ASP A 54 -15.08 1.31 13.27
N LYS A 55 -15.76 1.92 12.28
CA LYS A 55 -15.12 2.41 11.05
C LYS A 55 -14.08 3.51 11.32
N LEU A 56 -14.38 4.43 12.24
CA LEU A 56 -13.44 5.48 12.64
C LEU A 56 -12.21 4.91 13.37
N ARG A 57 -12.42 3.98 14.32
CA ARG A 57 -11.31 3.31 15.01
C ARG A 57 -10.42 2.52 14.04
N ARG A 58 -11.03 1.82 13.07
CA ARG A 58 -10.29 1.14 12.00
C ARG A 58 -9.47 2.11 11.16
N ALA A 59 -10.07 3.22 10.74
CA ALA A 59 -9.36 4.25 9.97
C ALA A 59 -8.18 4.83 10.77
N GLU A 60 -8.34 5.03 12.07
CA GLU A 60 -7.28 5.52 12.96
C GLU A 60 -6.13 4.51 13.10
N HIS A 61 -6.44 3.24 13.38
CA HIS A 61 -5.43 2.18 13.46
C HIS A 61 -4.67 2.01 12.13
N ALA A 62 -5.40 1.96 11.01
CA ALA A 62 -4.81 1.87 9.69
C ALA A 62 -3.88 3.07 9.42
N ARG A 63 -4.31 4.28 9.78
CA ARG A 63 -3.48 5.49 9.64
C ARG A 63 -2.20 5.39 10.46
N GLY A 64 -2.27 4.89 11.69
CA GLY A 64 -1.09 4.65 12.54
C GLY A 64 -0.05 3.76 11.83
N PHE A 65 -0.50 2.63 11.28
CA PHE A 65 0.37 1.75 10.49
C PHE A 65 0.92 2.43 9.23
N MET A 66 0.11 3.22 8.53
CA MET A 66 0.59 3.94 7.35
C MET A 66 1.62 5.03 7.70
N VAL A 67 1.51 5.68 8.86
CA VAL A 67 2.54 6.63 9.35
C VAL A 67 3.87 5.91 9.58
N GLU A 68 3.83 4.75 10.24
CA GLU A 68 5.01 3.93 10.48
C GLU A 68 5.66 3.51 9.15
N ALA A 69 4.86 3.01 8.21
CA ALA A 69 5.34 2.65 6.88
C ALA A 69 6.01 3.81 6.14
N VAL A 70 5.35 4.97 6.07
CA VAL A 70 5.89 6.15 5.37
C VAL A 70 7.16 6.66 6.04
N THR A 71 7.24 6.58 7.38
CA THR A 71 8.44 6.96 8.14
C THR A 71 9.60 6.01 7.86
N ALA A 72 9.35 4.71 7.85
CA ALA A 72 10.36 3.69 7.53
C ALA A 72 10.85 3.83 6.08
N LEU A 73 9.94 4.03 5.11
CA LEU A 73 10.30 4.31 3.72
C LEU A 73 11.07 5.63 3.57
N GLY A 74 10.71 6.65 4.34
CA GLY A 74 11.41 7.94 4.37
C GLY A 74 12.86 7.80 4.84
N ARG A 75 13.11 6.97 5.86
CA ARG A 75 14.48 6.63 6.31
C ARG A 75 15.22 5.80 5.28
N ALA A 76 14.57 4.78 4.70
CA ALA A 76 15.17 3.95 3.67
C ALA A 76 15.53 4.74 2.40
N ARG A 77 14.81 5.83 2.11
CA ARG A 77 15.06 6.71 0.95
C ARG A 77 16.42 7.40 0.99
N VAL A 78 17.01 7.59 2.17
CA VAL A 78 18.39 8.10 2.32
C VAL A 78 19.39 7.18 1.60
N TYR A 79 19.11 5.88 1.62
CA TYR A 79 19.94 4.86 0.99
C TYR A 79 19.45 4.46 -0.41
N VAL A 80 18.13 4.46 -0.63
CA VAL A 80 17.48 4.10 -1.90
C VAL A 80 16.60 5.26 -2.39
N PRO A 81 17.15 6.23 -3.15
CA PRO A 81 16.44 7.45 -3.51
C PRO A 81 15.24 7.23 -4.46
N LYS A 82 15.13 6.03 -5.06
CA LYS A 82 14.03 5.65 -5.95
C LYS A 82 12.73 5.31 -5.20
N LEU A 83 12.77 5.13 -3.88
CA LEU A 83 11.59 4.87 -3.07
C LEU A 83 10.60 6.04 -3.13
N LYS A 84 9.31 5.70 -3.25
CA LYS A 84 8.20 6.66 -3.30
C LYS A 84 7.50 6.72 -1.95
N THR A 85 7.28 7.92 -1.45
CA THR A 85 6.60 8.16 -0.17
C THR A 85 5.49 9.19 -0.35
N HIS A 86 4.54 9.19 0.58
CA HIS A 86 3.58 10.28 0.72
C HIS A 86 4.04 11.25 1.82
N ALA A 87 3.63 12.52 1.71
CA ALA A 87 3.88 13.49 2.77
C ALA A 87 2.95 13.19 3.96
N LEU A 88 3.50 13.25 5.18
CA LEU A 88 2.73 13.01 6.41
C LEU A 88 1.46 13.87 6.52
N PRO A 89 1.45 15.17 6.17
CA PRO A 89 0.22 15.96 6.23
C PRO A 89 -0.91 15.43 5.34
N VAL A 90 -0.56 14.87 4.17
CA VAL A 90 -1.54 14.25 3.27
C VAL A 90 -2.14 13.02 3.94
N LEU A 91 -1.33 12.21 4.60
CA LEU A 91 -1.79 10.98 5.27
C LEU A 91 -2.60 11.29 6.55
N LEU A 92 -2.24 12.34 7.27
CA LEU A 92 -2.91 12.78 8.49
C LEU A 92 -4.21 13.57 8.23
N ALA A 93 -4.42 14.06 7.01
CA ALA A 93 -5.69 14.67 6.63
C ALA A 93 -6.82 13.65 6.80
N THR A 94 -7.88 14.05 7.49
CA THR A 94 -9.04 13.21 7.80
C THR A 94 -10.24 13.64 6.96
N GLU A 95 -10.89 12.68 6.31
CA GLU A 95 -12.19 12.89 5.67
C GLU A 95 -13.33 12.77 6.69
N ARG A 96 -14.38 13.59 6.55
CA ARG A 96 -15.49 13.64 7.52
C ARG A 96 -16.39 12.41 7.44
N ARG A 97 -16.45 11.75 6.27
CA ARG A 97 -17.25 10.56 6.01
C ARG A 97 -16.39 9.31 6.24
N PRO A 98 -16.77 8.41 7.16
CA PRO A 98 -15.94 7.26 7.54
C PRO A 98 -15.68 6.30 6.36
N GLU A 99 -16.69 6.04 5.52
CA GLU A 99 -16.54 5.21 4.32
C GLU A 99 -15.57 5.81 3.31
N ALA A 100 -15.66 7.12 3.11
CA ALA A 100 -14.78 7.83 2.20
C ALA A 100 -13.35 7.84 2.74
N GLU A 101 -13.17 7.96 4.06
CA GLU A 101 -11.85 7.88 4.69
C GLU A 101 -11.23 6.48 4.56
N LEU A 102 -12.01 5.42 4.82
CA LEU A 102 -11.54 4.04 4.63
C LEU A 102 -11.13 3.77 3.19
N ALA A 103 -11.97 4.16 2.22
CA ALA A 103 -11.66 4.00 0.80
C ALA A 103 -10.42 4.79 0.36
N ARG A 104 -10.26 6.01 0.88
CA ARG A 104 -9.11 6.87 0.64
C ARG A 104 -7.82 6.29 1.20
N LEU A 105 -7.83 5.86 2.47
CA LEU A 105 -6.68 5.21 3.11
C LEU A 105 -6.31 3.92 2.39
N HIS A 106 -7.30 3.12 1.99
CA HIS A 106 -7.07 1.89 1.23
C HIS A 106 -6.41 2.20 -0.11
N GLN A 107 -6.94 3.16 -0.88
CA GLN A 107 -6.33 3.58 -2.14
C GLN A 107 -4.89 4.06 -1.95
N MET A 108 -4.61 4.83 -0.89
CA MET A 108 -3.25 5.29 -0.59
C MET A 108 -2.31 4.14 -0.21
N ALA A 109 -2.74 3.22 0.65
CA ALA A 109 -1.95 2.05 1.05
C ALA A 109 -1.62 1.16 -0.15
N THR A 110 -2.63 0.83 -0.97
CA THR A 110 -2.45 0.05 -2.21
C THR A 110 -1.51 0.76 -3.18
N ARG A 111 -1.63 2.07 -3.37
CA ARG A 111 -0.70 2.84 -4.24
C ARG A 111 0.73 2.81 -3.71
N LEU A 112 0.94 2.97 -2.41
CA LEU A 112 2.27 2.90 -1.81
C LEU A 112 2.90 1.52 -1.97
N LEU A 113 2.11 0.45 -1.80
CA LEU A 113 2.54 -0.92 -2.08
C LEU A 113 2.98 -1.08 -3.53
N TRP A 114 2.12 -0.72 -4.49
CA TRP A 114 2.43 -0.84 -5.93
C TRP A 114 3.62 0.00 -6.36
N GLN A 115 3.80 1.21 -5.82
CA GLN A 115 4.93 2.07 -6.20
C GLN A 115 6.27 1.54 -5.67
N ASN A 116 6.26 0.87 -4.51
CA ASN A 116 7.47 0.39 -3.86
C ASN A 116 7.68 -1.13 -3.97
N HIS A 117 6.78 -1.86 -4.61
CA HIS A 117 6.77 -3.32 -4.67
C HIS A 117 8.10 -3.95 -5.14
N ALA A 118 8.87 -3.24 -5.98
CA ALA A 118 10.17 -3.71 -6.47
C ALA A 118 11.27 -3.72 -5.39
N TYR A 119 11.07 -2.98 -4.30
CA TYR A 119 11.99 -2.84 -3.19
C TYR A 119 11.48 -3.53 -1.91
N LEU A 120 10.20 -3.87 -1.85
CA LEU A 120 9.63 -4.55 -0.69
C LEU A 120 10.03 -6.04 -0.69
N PRO A 121 10.36 -6.60 0.48
CA PRO A 121 10.93 -7.94 0.62
C PRO A 121 10.03 -9.05 0.07
N ALA A 122 8.71 -8.84 0.10
CA ALA A 122 7.72 -9.79 -0.40
C ALA A 122 7.93 -10.21 -1.88
N ARG A 123 8.58 -9.38 -2.71
CA ARG A 123 8.95 -9.78 -4.09
C ARG A 123 10.37 -10.33 -4.20
N SER A 124 11.32 -9.83 -3.42
CA SER A 124 12.71 -10.36 -3.46
C SER A 124 12.81 -11.76 -2.89
N GLU A 125 11.89 -12.13 -2.01
CA GLU A 125 11.80 -13.46 -1.38
C GLU A 125 10.72 -14.35 -2.02
N ALA A 126 9.90 -13.81 -2.94
CA ALA A 126 8.92 -14.60 -3.67
C ALA A 126 9.63 -15.60 -4.58
N THR A 127 9.55 -16.88 -4.22
CA THR A 127 9.84 -17.97 -5.14
C THR A 127 8.84 -17.94 -6.29
N PRO A 128 9.28 -18.22 -7.54
CA PRO A 128 8.35 -18.39 -8.64
C PRO A 128 7.33 -19.47 -8.27
N LEU A 129 6.05 -19.14 -8.46
CA LEU A 129 4.95 -20.06 -8.20
C LEU A 129 5.10 -21.31 -9.09
N ALA A 130 4.67 -22.46 -8.58
CA ALA A 130 4.55 -23.63 -9.44
C ALA A 130 3.54 -23.34 -10.57
N PRO A 131 3.77 -23.86 -11.79
CA PRO A 131 2.91 -23.54 -12.94
C PRO A 131 1.43 -23.94 -12.72
N GLU A 132 1.16 -24.88 -11.82
CA GLU A 132 -0.18 -25.25 -11.36
C GLU A 132 -0.84 -24.14 -10.53
N ASP A 133 -0.10 -23.52 -9.62
CA ASP A 133 -0.60 -22.45 -8.75
C ASP A 133 -0.81 -21.15 -9.55
N GLU A 134 0.03 -20.88 -10.54
CA GLU A 134 -0.15 -19.75 -11.47
C GLU A 134 -1.48 -19.85 -12.24
N ARG A 135 -1.85 -21.07 -12.67
CA ARG A 135 -3.13 -21.29 -13.37
C ARG A 135 -4.31 -21.09 -12.43
N GLN A 136 -4.23 -21.55 -11.19
CA GLN A 136 -5.29 -21.36 -10.20
C GLN A 136 -5.45 -19.88 -9.83
N LEU A 137 -4.35 -19.16 -9.63
CA LEU A 137 -4.35 -17.72 -9.41
C LEU A 137 -4.92 -16.96 -10.62
N ALA A 138 -4.57 -17.35 -11.85
CA ALA A 138 -5.12 -16.74 -13.05
C ALA A 138 -6.66 -16.91 -13.14
N VAL A 139 -7.19 -18.08 -12.75
CA VAL A 139 -8.64 -18.34 -12.69
C VAL A 139 -9.31 -17.46 -11.63
N VAL A 140 -8.73 -17.35 -10.44
CA VAL A 140 -9.26 -16.52 -9.35
C VAL A 140 -9.24 -15.04 -9.72
N VAL A 141 -8.13 -14.53 -10.25
CA VAL A 141 -7.99 -13.14 -10.70
C VAL A 141 -8.93 -12.82 -11.87
N ALA A 142 -9.11 -13.76 -12.80
CA ALA A 142 -10.11 -13.63 -13.87
C ALA A 142 -11.55 -13.58 -13.31
N GLY A 143 -11.85 -14.34 -12.25
CA GLY A 143 -13.13 -14.29 -11.54
C GLY A 143 -13.37 -12.95 -10.85
N VAL A 144 -12.39 -12.46 -10.09
CA VAL A 144 -12.45 -11.18 -9.37
C VAL A 144 -12.56 -9.99 -10.33
N SER A 145 -11.81 -9.99 -11.43
CA SER A 145 -11.87 -8.93 -12.44
C SER A 145 -13.22 -8.90 -13.18
N ARG A 146 -13.87 -10.05 -13.40
CA ARG A 146 -15.25 -10.10 -13.91
C ARG A 146 -16.25 -9.55 -12.89
N GLY A 147 -16.13 -9.93 -11.62
CA GLY A 147 -16.96 -9.40 -10.53
C GLY A 147 -16.85 -7.87 -10.41
N ALA A 148 -15.64 -7.33 -10.45
CA ALA A 148 -15.40 -5.88 -10.41
C ALA A 148 -15.95 -5.13 -11.64
N ARG A 149 -15.94 -5.75 -12.83
CA ARG A 149 -16.58 -5.17 -14.03
C ARG A 149 -18.11 -5.18 -13.91
N ILE A 150 -18.68 -6.24 -13.34
CA ILE A 150 -20.13 -6.35 -13.12
C ILE A 150 -20.60 -5.32 -12.10
N ASP A 151 -19.90 -5.16 -10.99
CA ASP A 151 -20.21 -4.15 -9.97
C ASP A 151 -20.13 -2.72 -10.52
N ARG A 152 -19.09 -2.45 -11.34
CA ARG A 152 -18.94 -1.17 -12.03
C ARG A 152 -20.07 -0.94 -13.05
N ALA A 153 -20.47 -1.96 -13.81
CA ALA A 153 -21.60 -1.87 -14.75
C ALA A 153 -22.94 -1.64 -14.04
N LEU A 154 -23.15 -2.27 -12.88
CA LEU A 154 -24.30 -2.03 -12.03
C LEU A 154 -24.32 -0.59 -11.52
N ARG A 155 -23.21 -0.05 -11.00
CA ARG A 155 -23.12 1.37 -10.60
C ARG A 155 -23.49 2.34 -11.72
N TYR A 156 -22.98 2.13 -12.94
CA TYR A 156 -23.31 3.01 -14.07
C TYR A 156 -24.77 2.88 -14.50
N ARG A 157 -25.38 1.68 -14.43
CA ARG A 157 -26.81 1.49 -14.72
C ARG A 157 -27.69 2.19 -13.68
N TRP A 158 -27.35 2.08 -12.40
CA TRP A 158 -28.09 2.79 -11.34
C TRP A 158 -27.91 4.30 -11.43
N CYS A 159 -26.72 4.80 -11.78
CA CYS A 159 -26.53 6.23 -12.06
C CYS A 159 -27.33 6.71 -13.28
N GLY A 160 -27.42 5.91 -14.34
CA GLY A 160 -28.23 6.22 -15.53
C GLY A 160 -29.74 6.23 -15.24
N VAL A 161 -30.22 5.28 -14.43
CA VAL A 161 -31.61 5.23 -13.96
C VAL A 161 -31.91 6.42 -13.04
N ALA A 162 -31.00 6.76 -12.12
CA ALA A 162 -31.16 7.93 -11.24
C ALA A 162 -31.20 9.25 -12.02
N LEU A 163 -30.37 9.40 -13.06
CA LEU A 163 -30.39 10.55 -13.98
C LEU A 163 -31.68 10.60 -14.81
N GLY A 164 -32.15 9.45 -15.29
CA GLY A 164 -33.41 9.34 -16.03
C GLY A 164 -34.62 9.73 -15.17
N VAL A 165 -34.69 9.24 -13.93
CA VAL A 165 -35.77 9.59 -12.98
C VAL A 165 -35.71 11.06 -12.60
N ALA A 166 -34.51 11.62 -12.35
CA ALA A 166 -34.35 13.03 -12.04
C ALA A 166 -34.74 13.95 -13.23
N GLY A 167 -34.34 13.58 -14.46
CA GLY A 167 -34.72 14.32 -15.66
C GLY A 167 -36.23 14.24 -15.97
N MET A 168 -36.85 13.09 -15.70
CA MET A 168 -38.29 12.91 -15.90
C MET A 168 -39.12 13.61 -14.83
N GLY A 169 -38.64 13.68 -13.58
CA GLY A 169 -39.25 14.49 -12.51
C GLY A 169 -39.22 15.99 -12.82
N MET A 170 -38.14 16.47 -13.46
CA MET A 170 -37.99 17.87 -13.87
C MET A 170 -38.90 18.24 -15.06
N LEU A 171 -39.20 17.28 -15.95
CA LEU A 171 -40.14 17.46 -17.07
C LEU A 171 -41.62 17.30 -16.66
N CYS A 172 -41.91 16.49 -15.63
CA CYS A 172 -43.27 16.25 -15.15
C CYS A 172 -43.72 17.18 -14.01
N GLY A 173 -42.90 18.14 -13.57
CA GLY A 173 -43.34 19.21 -12.67
C GLY A 173 -43.78 18.74 -11.28
N PHE A 174 -43.07 17.79 -10.67
CA PHE A 174 -43.19 17.54 -9.23
C PHE A 174 -42.11 18.32 -8.48
N THR A 175 -42.46 19.53 -8.06
CA THR A 175 -41.86 20.19 -6.88
C THR A 175 -42.68 19.87 -5.66
#